data_AF-B8CWH0-F1
#
_entry.id   AF-B8CWH0-F1
#
_cell.length_a   1.000
_cell.length_b   1.000
_cell.length_c   1.000
_cell.angle_alpha   90.00
_cell.angle_beta   90.00
_cell.angle_gamma   90.00
#
_symmetry.space_group_name_H-M   'P 1'
#
loop_
_entity.id
_entity.type
_entity.pdbx_description
1 polymer ?
#
loop_
_entity_poly.entity_id
_entity_poly.type
_entity_poly.pdbx_seq_one_letter_code
_entity_poly.pdbx_strand_id
1 'polypeptide(L)'
;MNVLLTNDDGVYAEGIFILASYLVSAGHRVVVSAPDRERSATGHAITISYPLRAYKIKLNIKGEIDVYKIDGTPADCVKLGVEKLAGFKPDIIISGINDGPNLGYDVLYSGTVSAAIEGWMMGYTSIAVSLNSNGQYHFKTGADFIVRLLNNFDFLSLDQKMLLNINIPDLPGEKINGIKITKLGKSLYEDSFEKRFDPMGKPYYWLTGNNVDNNIHDSTDIWAIKNNYISITPLKIDLTDLSQIDILNHNLNNL
;
A
#
# COMPACT_ATOMS: atom_id res chain seq x y z
N MET A 1 -19.79 -1.57 6.07
CA MET A 1 -18.99 -2.34 5.09
C MET A 1 -18.21 -3.42 5.81
N ASN A 2 -17.99 -4.54 5.13
CA ASN A 2 -17.06 -5.60 5.45
C ASN A 2 -15.67 -5.24 4.90
N VAL A 3 -14.69 -5.03 5.77
CA VAL A 3 -13.34 -4.58 5.41
C VAL A 3 -12.33 -5.67 5.73
N LEU A 4 -11.54 -6.07 4.73
CA LEU A 4 -10.31 -6.81 4.97
C LEU A 4 -9.15 -5.80 5.07
N LEU A 5 -8.43 -5.83 6.18
CA LEU A 5 -7.31 -4.94 6.45
C LEU A 5 -5.98 -5.71 6.49
N THR A 6 -4.96 -5.19 5.84
CA THR A 6 -3.58 -5.72 5.83
C THR A 6 -2.57 -4.58 5.83
N ASN A 7 -1.27 -4.88 5.82
CA ASN A 7 -0.15 -3.97 5.59
C ASN A 7 1.11 -4.77 5.21
N ASP A 8 2.25 -4.10 5.10
CA ASP A 8 3.59 -4.69 5.02
C ASP A 8 4.47 -4.44 6.25
N ASP A 9 4.19 -3.43 7.09
CA ASP A 9 4.91 -3.23 8.36
C ASP A 9 4.69 -4.37 9.39
N GLY A 10 3.68 -5.21 9.15
CA GLY A 10 3.32 -6.35 9.98
C GLY A 10 2.19 -6.06 10.98
N VAL A 11 1.65 -7.14 11.55
CA VAL A 11 0.40 -7.12 12.35
C VAL A 11 0.49 -6.31 13.65
N TYR A 12 1.70 -6.04 14.14
CA TYR A 12 1.94 -5.29 15.37
C TYR A 12 2.28 -3.82 15.14
N ALA A 13 2.29 -3.36 13.88
CA ALA A 13 2.60 -1.98 13.55
C ALA A 13 1.52 -1.00 14.05
N GLU A 14 1.94 0.23 14.38
CA GLU A 14 1.05 1.26 14.90
C GLU A 14 0.01 1.70 13.85
N GLY A 15 0.41 1.85 12.59
CA GLY A 15 -0.45 2.32 11.51
C GLY A 15 -1.68 1.42 11.28
N ILE A 16 -1.49 0.10 11.20
CA ILE A 16 -2.60 -0.86 11.02
C ILE A 16 -3.50 -0.93 12.25
N PHE A 17 -2.92 -0.83 13.46
CA PHE A 17 -3.68 -0.81 14.71
C PHE A 17 -4.62 0.41 14.79
N ILE A 18 -4.10 1.59 14.47
CA ILE A 18 -4.88 2.84 14.48
C ILE A 18 -5.98 2.79 13.43
N LEU A 19 -5.66 2.38 12.19
CA LEU A 19 -6.63 2.28 11.12
C LEU A 19 -7.76 1.29 11.46
N ALA A 20 -7.42 0.10 11.96
CA ALA A 20 -8.41 -0.87 12.43
C ALA A 20 -9.35 -0.29 13.49
N SER A 21 -8.79 0.43 14.48
CA SER A 21 -9.57 1.04 15.57
C SER A 21 -10.56 2.09 15.07
N TYR A 22 -10.16 2.92 14.11
CA TYR A 22 -11.01 3.95 13.51
C TYR A 22 -12.12 3.34 12.65
N LEU A 23 -11.80 2.32 11.84
CA LEU A 23 -12.78 1.62 11.01
C LEU A 23 -13.85 0.92 11.87
N VAL A 24 -13.45 0.23 12.94
CA VAL A 24 -14.40 -0.41 13.86
C VAL A 24 -15.27 0.64 14.56
N SER A 25 -14.67 1.75 15.02
CA SER A 25 -15.42 2.84 15.68
C SER A 25 -16.43 3.52 14.75
N ALA A 26 -16.16 3.53 13.44
CA ALA A 26 -17.08 4.03 12.42
C ALA A 26 -18.19 3.01 12.04
N GLY A 27 -18.23 1.83 12.67
CA GLY A 27 -19.27 0.82 12.45
C GLY A 27 -18.98 -0.16 11.31
N HIS A 28 -17.75 -0.21 10.80
CA HIS A 28 -17.36 -1.23 9.82
C HIS A 28 -17.07 -2.58 10.52
N ARG A 29 -17.39 -3.67 9.83
CA ARG A 29 -16.98 -5.02 10.25
C ARG A 29 -15.59 -5.28 9.66
N VAL A 30 -14.58 -5.41 10.51
CA VAL A 30 -13.17 -5.50 10.09
C VAL A 30 -12.61 -6.88 10.41
N VAL A 31 -11.77 -7.40 9.52
CA VAL A 31 -10.82 -8.49 9.81
C VAL A 31 -9.43 -8.03 9.42
N VAL A 32 -8.47 -8.21 10.31
CA VAL A 32 -7.06 -7.95 10.04
C VAL A 32 -6.40 -9.26 9.63
N SER A 33 -5.73 -9.26 8.48
CA SER A 33 -4.96 -10.36 7.93
C SER A 33 -3.64 -9.78 7.48
N ALA A 34 -2.58 -9.92 8.29
CA ALA A 34 -1.33 -9.18 8.05
C ALA A 34 -0.07 -10.01 8.35
N PRO A 35 1.10 -9.62 7.79
CA PRO A 35 2.36 -10.32 8.00
C PRO A 35 2.78 -10.39 9.47
N ASP A 36 3.53 -11.43 9.84
CA ASP A 36 4.03 -11.67 11.18
C ASP A 36 5.25 -10.83 11.58
N ARG A 37 5.85 -10.15 10.60
CA ARG A 37 7.01 -9.27 10.69
C ARG A 37 6.94 -8.25 9.57
N GLU A 38 7.80 -7.23 9.62
CA GLU A 38 7.97 -6.28 8.53
C GLU A 38 8.37 -7.00 7.22
N ARG A 39 7.72 -6.58 6.13
CA ARG A 39 7.87 -7.09 4.76
C ARG A 39 8.05 -5.94 3.76
N SER A 40 8.72 -4.87 4.18
CA SER A 40 9.09 -3.75 3.32
C SER A 40 9.90 -4.23 2.11
N ALA A 41 9.69 -3.58 0.96
CA ALA A 41 10.37 -3.87 -0.30
C ALA A 41 10.23 -5.32 -0.83
N THR A 42 9.18 -6.06 -0.47
CA THR A 42 8.94 -7.40 -1.05
C THR A 42 8.38 -7.37 -2.47
N GLY A 43 7.99 -6.20 -3.00
CA GLY A 43 7.19 -6.09 -4.21
C GLY A 43 5.93 -6.96 -4.13
N HIS A 44 5.50 -7.49 -5.28
CA HIS A 44 4.35 -8.39 -5.38
C HIS A 44 4.73 -9.87 -5.28
N ALA A 45 5.60 -10.20 -4.31
CA ALA A 45 5.97 -11.58 -4.02
C ALA A 45 4.79 -12.37 -3.42
N ILE A 46 4.70 -13.66 -3.76
CA ILE A 46 3.77 -14.63 -3.17
C ILE A 46 4.52 -15.89 -2.74
N THR A 47 4.00 -16.57 -1.72
CA THR A 47 4.60 -17.79 -1.18
C THR A 47 3.99 -19.03 -1.82
N ILE A 48 4.79 -19.72 -2.63
CA ILE A 48 4.39 -20.99 -3.28
C ILE A 48 5.27 -22.18 -2.87
N SER A 49 6.47 -21.93 -2.34
CA SER A 49 7.48 -22.95 -2.09
C SER A 49 7.36 -23.65 -0.74
N TYR A 50 6.56 -23.10 0.18
CA TYR A 50 6.30 -23.69 1.50
C TYR A 50 4.87 -23.35 1.98
N PRO A 51 4.33 -24.12 2.95
CA PRO A 51 2.99 -23.85 3.48
C PRO A 51 2.95 -22.55 4.30
N LEU A 52 1.89 -21.76 4.08
CA LEU A 52 1.56 -20.62 4.93
C LEU A 52 0.88 -21.07 6.24
N ARG A 53 1.10 -20.30 7.30
CA ARG A 53 0.49 -20.44 8.63
C ARG A 53 -0.18 -19.13 9.03
N ALA A 54 -1.44 -19.23 9.43
CA ALA A 54 -2.18 -18.13 10.02
C ALA A 54 -2.49 -18.44 11.49
N TYR A 55 -2.22 -17.49 12.37
CA TYR A 55 -2.51 -17.57 13.79
C TYR A 55 -3.46 -16.46 14.18
N LYS A 56 -4.60 -16.82 14.77
CA LYS A 56 -5.50 -15.83 15.35
C LYS A 56 -4.87 -15.25 16.61
N ILE A 57 -4.79 -13.93 16.71
CA ILE A 57 -4.22 -13.20 17.84
C ILE A 57 -5.25 -12.20 18.41
N LYS A 58 -4.97 -11.67 19.59
CA LYS A 58 -5.74 -10.56 20.18
C LYS A 58 -4.89 -9.29 20.16
N LEU A 59 -5.46 -8.21 19.64
CA LEU A 59 -4.95 -6.85 19.81
C LEU A 59 -5.90 -6.07 20.72
N ASN A 60 -5.37 -5.07 21.41
CA ASN A 60 -6.15 -4.24 22.34
C ASN A 60 -6.96 -3.16 21.59
N ILE A 61 -7.80 -3.57 20.65
CA ILE A 61 -8.70 -2.72 19.88
C ILE A 61 -10.08 -2.79 20.53
N LYS A 62 -10.76 -1.64 20.66
CA LYS A 62 -12.15 -1.62 21.15
C LYS A 62 -13.07 -2.27 20.11
N GLY A 63 -13.87 -3.25 20.54
CA GLY A 63 -14.82 -3.98 19.70
C GLY A 63 -14.37 -5.42 19.44
N GLU A 64 -15.25 -6.23 18.84
CA GLU A 64 -14.90 -7.57 18.36
C GLU A 64 -14.27 -7.46 16.97
N ILE A 65 -12.98 -7.77 16.89
CA ILE A 65 -12.21 -7.82 15.64
C ILE A 65 -11.38 -9.10 15.62
N ASP A 66 -11.42 -9.80 14.49
CA ASP A 66 -10.54 -10.94 14.26
C ASP A 66 -9.25 -10.44 13.64
N VAL A 67 -8.13 -10.84 14.25
CA VAL A 67 -6.78 -10.47 13.81
C VAL A 67 -5.99 -11.74 13.56
N TYR A 68 -5.43 -11.87 12.36
CA TYR A 68 -4.62 -13.00 11.94
C TYR A 68 -3.21 -12.53 11.61
N LYS A 69 -2.25 -13.18 12.27
CA LYS A 69 -0.82 -13.07 12.02
C LYS A 69 -0.40 -14.18 11.04
N ILE A 70 0.20 -13.81 9.91
CA ILE A 70 0.52 -14.76 8.83
C ILE A 70 2.01 -14.72 8.50
N ASP A 71 2.64 -15.88 8.33
CA ASP A 71 4.06 -16.00 7.97
C ASP A 71 4.35 -15.81 6.47
N GLY A 72 3.54 -15.00 5.79
CA GLY A 72 3.60 -14.75 4.33
C GLY A 72 3.96 -13.31 3.97
N THR A 73 3.79 -13.00 2.69
CA THR A 73 3.87 -11.63 2.14
C THR A 73 2.55 -10.88 2.30
N PRO A 74 2.51 -9.56 2.07
CA PRO A 74 1.26 -8.80 2.07
C PRO A 74 0.22 -9.35 1.08
N ALA A 75 0.64 -9.80 -0.11
CA ALA A 75 -0.24 -10.42 -1.10
C ALA A 75 -0.79 -11.78 -0.61
N ASP A 76 0.03 -12.61 0.04
CA ASP A 76 -0.42 -13.85 0.67
C ASP A 76 -1.50 -13.58 1.73
N CYS A 77 -1.30 -12.53 2.54
CA CYS A 77 -2.24 -12.12 3.57
C CYS A 77 -3.60 -11.71 3.00
N VAL A 78 -3.63 -11.07 1.83
CA VAL A 78 -4.87 -10.75 1.13
C VAL A 78 -5.56 -12.01 0.63
N LYS A 79 -4.85 -12.87 -0.12
CA LYS A 79 -5.40 -14.12 -0.66
C LYS A 79 -5.98 -14.99 0.45
N LEU A 80 -5.21 -15.24 1.51
CA LEU A 80 -5.64 -16.09 2.63
C LEU A 80 -6.78 -15.42 3.43
N GLY A 81 -6.70 -14.10 3.60
CA GLY A 81 -7.71 -13.27 4.23
C GLY A 81 -9.08 -13.43 3.57
N VAL A 82 -9.14 -13.21 2.26
CA VAL A 82 -10.37 -13.34 1.45
C VAL A 82 -10.88 -14.78 1.44
N GLU A 83 -10.01 -15.75 1.18
CA GLU A 83 -10.44 -17.12 0.87
C GLU A 83 -10.76 -17.98 2.10
N LYS A 84 -10.16 -17.67 3.26
CA LYS A 84 -10.21 -18.57 4.44
C LYS A 84 -10.47 -17.90 5.78
N LEU A 85 -10.10 -16.62 5.96
CA LEU A 85 -10.03 -16.05 7.32
C LEU A 85 -11.12 -15.01 7.62
N ALA A 86 -11.55 -14.23 6.62
CA ALA A 86 -12.48 -13.12 6.84
C ALA A 86 -13.85 -13.58 7.38
N GLY A 87 -14.31 -14.77 6.99
CA GLY A 87 -15.65 -15.26 7.34
C GLY A 87 -16.79 -14.45 6.70
N PHE A 88 -16.47 -13.59 5.74
CA PHE A 88 -17.39 -12.82 4.90
C PHE A 88 -16.73 -12.52 3.56
N LYS A 89 -17.53 -12.14 2.56
CA LYS A 89 -17.02 -11.51 1.34
C LYS A 89 -16.71 -10.04 1.64
N PRO A 90 -15.45 -9.58 1.47
CA PRO A 90 -15.12 -8.17 1.69
C PRO A 90 -15.85 -7.28 0.68
N ASP A 91 -16.26 -6.10 1.15
CA ASP A 91 -16.73 -5.01 0.28
C ASP A 91 -15.54 -4.22 -0.27
N ILE A 92 -14.49 -4.12 0.53
CA ILE A 92 -13.27 -3.38 0.22
C ILE A 92 -12.06 -4.02 0.93
N ILE A 93 -10.90 -3.93 0.28
CA ILE A 93 -9.60 -4.32 0.85
C ILE A 93 -8.78 -3.06 1.07
N ILE A 94 -8.22 -2.90 2.28
CA ILE A 94 -7.37 -1.76 2.61
C ILE A 94 -6.01 -2.30 3.08
N SER A 95 -4.94 -1.73 2.53
CA SER A 95 -3.56 -2.02 2.89
C SER A 95 -2.92 -0.78 3.48
N GLY A 96 -2.48 -0.85 4.74
CA GLY A 96 -1.84 0.26 5.45
C GLY A 96 -2.30 0.41 6.92
N ILE A 97 -2.04 1.55 7.57
CA ILE A 97 -1.29 2.70 7.03
C ILE A 97 0.21 2.39 7.07
N ASN A 98 0.87 2.45 5.91
CA ASN A 98 2.31 2.25 5.79
C ASN A 98 3.10 3.35 6.52
N ASP A 99 4.18 2.98 7.19
CA ASP A 99 5.20 3.92 7.66
C ASP A 99 6.16 4.28 6.52
N GLY A 100 5.91 5.42 5.88
CA GLY A 100 6.70 5.91 4.75
C GLY A 100 5.87 6.01 3.46
N PRO A 101 6.30 6.87 2.52
CA PRO A 101 5.57 7.09 1.29
C PRO A 101 5.67 5.91 0.32
N ASN A 102 4.66 5.77 -0.54
CA ASN A 102 4.69 4.90 -1.72
C ASN A 102 4.31 5.74 -2.95
N LEU A 103 5.29 6.46 -3.50
CA LEU A 103 5.12 7.47 -4.53
C LEU A 103 5.85 7.09 -5.82
N GLY A 104 5.34 7.53 -6.97
CA GLY A 104 6.02 7.33 -8.25
C GLY A 104 6.30 5.86 -8.57
N TYR A 105 7.56 5.53 -8.87
CA TYR A 105 7.97 4.15 -9.17
C TYR A 105 8.11 3.25 -7.94
N ASP A 106 8.09 3.81 -6.72
CA ASP A 106 8.21 3.03 -5.48
C ASP A 106 7.02 2.08 -5.29
N VAL A 107 5.89 2.39 -5.93
CA VAL A 107 4.71 1.54 -5.97
C VAL A 107 5.02 0.12 -6.50
N LEU A 108 6.06 -0.06 -7.33
CA LEU A 108 6.44 -1.37 -7.87
C LEU A 108 7.14 -2.26 -6.84
N TYR A 109 7.77 -1.66 -5.83
CA TYR A 109 8.50 -2.37 -4.77
C TYR A 109 7.71 -2.46 -3.47
N SER A 110 6.67 -1.62 -3.34
CA SER A 110 5.83 -1.51 -2.15
C SER A 110 5.04 -2.78 -1.84
N GLY A 111 5.23 -3.31 -0.62
CA GLY A 111 4.38 -4.38 -0.09
C GLY A 111 2.95 -3.89 0.16
N THR A 112 2.82 -2.67 0.70
CA THR A 112 1.52 -2.03 0.91
C THR A 112 0.73 -1.90 -0.39
N VAL A 113 1.32 -1.39 -1.48
CA VAL A 113 0.63 -1.27 -2.78
C VAL A 113 0.37 -2.65 -3.39
N SER A 114 1.31 -3.58 -3.29
CA SER A 114 1.15 -4.94 -3.82
C SER A 114 -0.02 -5.69 -3.18
N ALA A 115 -0.26 -5.52 -1.87
CA ALA A 115 -1.45 -6.04 -1.22
C ALA A 115 -2.75 -5.44 -1.79
N ALA A 116 -2.80 -4.12 -2.04
CA ALA A 116 -3.97 -3.52 -2.67
C ALA A 116 -4.15 -4.00 -4.11
N ILE A 117 -3.06 -4.15 -4.88
CA ILE A 117 -3.10 -4.73 -6.23
C ILE A 117 -3.68 -6.14 -6.18
N GLU A 118 -3.24 -6.98 -5.24
CA GLU A 118 -3.74 -8.34 -5.08
C GLU A 118 -5.26 -8.34 -4.85
N GLY A 119 -5.76 -7.48 -3.97
CA GLY A 119 -7.19 -7.33 -3.76
C GLY A 119 -7.96 -6.92 -5.02
N TRP A 120 -7.39 -6.01 -5.80
CA TRP A 120 -7.97 -5.57 -7.07
C TRP A 120 -7.98 -6.68 -8.12
N MET A 121 -6.91 -7.46 -8.23
CA MET A 121 -6.83 -8.63 -9.11
C MET A 121 -7.86 -9.70 -8.73
N MET A 122 -8.19 -9.82 -7.44
CA MET A 122 -9.25 -10.72 -6.95
C MET A 122 -10.68 -10.15 -7.16
N GLY A 123 -10.82 -8.98 -7.79
CA GLY A 123 -12.12 -8.40 -8.13
C GLY A 123 -12.74 -7.54 -7.03
N TYR A 124 -11.94 -6.97 -6.13
CA TYR A 124 -12.39 -6.07 -5.07
C TYR A 124 -11.87 -4.65 -5.28
N THR A 125 -12.67 -3.67 -4.88
CA THR A 125 -12.12 -2.31 -4.71
C THR A 125 -11.05 -2.36 -3.62
N SER A 126 -9.89 -1.78 -3.90
CA SER A 126 -8.72 -1.88 -3.04
C SER A 126 -8.00 -0.54 -2.88
N ILE A 127 -7.56 -0.25 -1.65
CA ILE A 127 -6.89 1.00 -1.30
C ILE A 127 -5.56 0.68 -0.63
N ALA A 128 -4.47 1.23 -1.14
CA ALA A 128 -3.19 1.35 -0.45
C ALA A 128 -3.11 2.72 0.23
N VAL A 129 -2.73 2.77 1.50
CA VAL A 129 -2.66 4.00 2.30
C VAL A 129 -1.29 4.10 2.96
N SER A 130 -0.63 5.23 2.75
CA SER A 130 0.73 5.47 3.23
C SER A 130 0.83 6.82 3.91
N LEU A 131 1.57 6.90 5.02
CA LEU A 131 1.93 8.16 5.66
C LEU A 131 3.31 8.58 5.15
N ASN A 132 3.45 9.82 4.67
CA ASN A 132 4.75 10.38 4.30
C ASN A 132 5.52 10.80 5.58
N SER A 133 5.90 9.79 6.37
CA SER A 133 6.44 9.93 7.72
C SER A 133 7.66 10.84 7.77
N ASN A 134 7.65 11.80 8.69
CA ASN A 134 8.78 12.67 9.02
C ASN A 134 9.24 12.48 10.49
N GLY A 135 8.79 11.39 11.12
CA GLY A 135 9.03 11.06 12.51
C GLY A 135 7.98 11.58 13.49
N GLN A 136 6.93 12.27 13.03
CA GLN A 136 5.82 12.71 13.88
C GLN A 136 4.66 11.71 13.95
N TYR A 137 4.51 10.85 12.94
CA TYR A 137 3.62 9.68 12.95
C TYR A 137 2.13 10.02 13.16
N HIS A 138 1.60 10.96 12.38
CA HIS A 138 0.17 11.32 12.39
C HIS A 138 -0.75 10.27 11.72
N PHE A 139 -0.59 8.99 12.06
CA PHE A 139 -1.45 7.89 11.57
C PHE A 139 -2.93 8.12 11.82
N LYS A 140 -3.29 8.82 12.91
CA LYS A 140 -4.68 9.20 13.20
C LYS A 140 -5.28 10.12 12.14
N THR A 141 -4.50 11.05 11.60
CA THR A 141 -4.92 11.90 10.47
C THR A 141 -5.26 11.04 9.26
N GLY A 142 -4.42 10.04 8.99
CA GLY A 142 -4.65 9.13 7.89
C GLY A 142 -5.88 8.25 8.08
N ALA A 143 -6.06 7.70 9.28
CA ALA A 143 -7.21 6.85 9.60
C ALA A 143 -8.53 7.64 9.56
N ASP A 144 -8.55 8.88 10.08
CA ASP A 144 -9.71 9.78 9.96
C ASP A 144 -10.07 10.04 8.49
N PHE A 145 -9.07 10.34 7.66
CA PHE A 145 -9.29 10.56 6.24
C PHE A 145 -9.91 9.34 5.55
N ILE A 146 -9.40 8.14 5.82
CA ILE A 146 -9.96 6.91 5.23
C ILE A 146 -11.40 6.67 5.66
N VAL A 147 -11.72 6.83 6.95
CA VAL A 147 -13.11 6.72 7.42
C VAL A 147 -14.01 7.74 6.71
N ARG A 148 -13.57 8.99 6.58
CA ARG A 148 -14.32 10.03 5.86
C ARG A 148 -14.50 9.69 4.38
N LEU A 149 -13.47 9.15 3.73
CA LEU A 149 -13.55 8.72 2.33
C LEU A 149 -14.62 7.63 2.17
N LEU A 150 -14.60 6.59 3.01
CA LEU A 150 -15.57 5.49 2.94
C LEU A 150 -17.01 5.95 3.24
N ASN A 151 -17.19 6.95 4.11
CA ASN A 151 -18.50 7.48 4.44
C ASN A 151 -19.08 8.40 3.34
N ASN A 152 -18.22 9.04 2.54
CA ASN A 152 -18.64 10.04 1.54
C ASN A 152 -18.57 9.53 0.10
N PHE A 153 -18.01 8.34 -0.13
CA PHE A 153 -17.88 7.77 -1.46
C PHE A 153 -18.39 6.32 -1.49
N ASP A 154 -19.48 6.11 -2.23
CA ASP A 154 -20.11 4.80 -2.35
C ASP A 154 -19.37 3.91 -3.37
N PHE A 155 -18.30 3.27 -2.91
CA PHE A 155 -17.54 2.30 -3.69
C PHE A 155 -18.35 1.07 -4.14
N LEU A 156 -19.49 0.77 -3.50
CA LEU A 156 -20.32 -0.39 -3.84
C LEU A 156 -21.22 -0.13 -5.05
N SER A 157 -21.57 1.14 -5.28
CA SER A 157 -22.36 1.56 -6.45
C SER A 157 -21.60 1.53 -7.79
N LEU A 158 -20.27 1.38 -7.75
CA LEU A 158 -19.45 1.40 -8.96
C LEU A 158 -19.48 0.06 -9.71
N ASP A 159 -19.70 0.15 -11.02
CA ASP A 159 -19.59 -0.99 -11.95
C ASP A 159 -18.17 -1.56 -11.98
N GLN A 160 -17.17 -0.67 -12.01
CA GLN A 160 -15.77 -1.04 -12.07
C GLN A 160 -15.10 -0.90 -10.70
N LYS A 161 -14.34 -1.94 -10.32
CA LYS A 161 -13.54 -1.94 -9.09
C LYS A 161 -12.32 -1.03 -9.24
N MET A 162 -12.09 -0.20 -8.22
CA MET A 162 -10.99 0.77 -8.21
C MET A 162 -9.78 0.20 -7.46
N LEU A 163 -8.59 0.57 -7.91
CA LEU A 163 -7.35 0.47 -7.16
C LEU A 163 -6.85 1.88 -6.88
N LEU A 164 -6.79 2.28 -5.62
CA LEU A 164 -6.34 3.62 -5.22
C LEU A 164 -5.04 3.52 -4.41
N ASN A 165 -4.05 4.34 -4.78
CA ASN A 165 -2.88 4.60 -3.95
C ASN A 165 -3.02 5.98 -3.30
N ILE A 166 -3.08 6.01 -1.98
CA ILE A 166 -3.31 7.21 -1.18
C ILE A 166 -2.06 7.47 -0.34
N ASN A 167 -1.48 8.66 -0.50
CA ASN A 167 -0.40 9.12 0.35
C ASN A 167 -0.87 10.34 1.15
N ILE A 168 -0.54 10.36 2.43
CA ILE A 168 -1.01 11.35 3.40
C ILE A 168 0.22 12.08 3.97
N PRO A 169 0.26 13.43 3.93
CA PRO A 169 1.30 14.18 4.60
C PRO A 169 1.35 13.86 6.11
N ASP A 170 2.54 13.69 6.68
CA ASP A 170 2.72 13.50 8.13
C ASP A 170 2.52 14.81 8.90
N LEU A 171 1.26 15.24 8.95
CA LEU A 171 0.80 16.49 9.53
C LEU A 171 -0.51 16.29 10.30
N PRO A 172 -0.79 17.15 11.29
CA PRO A 172 -2.14 17.31 11.83
C PRO A 172 -3.14 17.63 10.71
N GLY A 173 -4.38 17.13 10.84
CA GLY A 173 -5.41 17.27 9.80
C GLY A 173 -5.70 18.72 9.40
N GLU A 174 -5.61 19.67 10.33
CA GLU A 174 -5.80 21.10 10.10
C GLU A 174 -4.69 21.77 9.27
N LYS A 175 -3.54 21.10 9.10
CA LYS A 175 -2.41 21.57 8.27
C LYS A 175 -2.39 20.94 6.88
N ILE A 176 -3.32 20.03 6.57
CA ILE A 176 -3.47 19.44 5.25
C ILE A 176 -4.25 20.42 4.35
N ASN A 177 -3.67 20.78 3.20
CA ASN A 177 -4.20 21.78 2.27
C ASN A 177 -5.42 21.27 1.45
N GLY A 178 -5.76 19.99 1.56
CA GLY A 178 -6.86 19.35 0.87
C GLY A 178 -6.45 18.06 0.18
N ILE A 179 -7.21 17.67 -0.84
CA ILE A 179 -7.01 16.45 -1.63
C ILE A 179 -6.63 16.83 -3.06
N LYS A 180 -5.71 16.08 -3.67
CA LYS A 180 -5.40 16.13 -5.09
C LYS A 180 -5.52 14.74 -5.70
N ILE A 181 -6.29 14.63 -6.78
CA ILE A 181 -6.25 13.46 -7.65
C ILE A 181 -4.99 13.59 -8.51
N THR A 182 -4.17 12.56 -8.50
CA THR A 182 -2.81 12.61 -9.04
C THR A 182 -2.53 11.48 -10.01
N LYS A 183 -1.47 11.64 -10.80
CA LYS A 183 -0.77 10.56 -11.49
C LYS A 183 0.50 10.18 -10.74
N LEU A 184 1.03 8.99 -10.99
CA LEU A 184 2.36 8.63 -10.50
C LEU A 184 3.42 9.61 -11.08
N GLY A 185 4.20 10.19 -10.18
CA GLY A 185 5.41 10.92 -10.53
C GLY A 185 6.51 9.98 -11.02
N LYS A 186 7.60 10.55 -11.52
CA LYS A 186 8.82 9.81 -11.81
C LYS A 186 9.75 9.98 -10.61
N SER A 187 9.68 9.08 -9.64
CA SER A 187 10.72 9.01 -8.60
C SER A 187 11.96 8.42 -9.25
N LEU A 188 12.99 9.25 -9.40
CA LEU A 188 14.29 8.81 -9.89
C LEU A 188 15.21 8.74 -8.69
N TYR A 189 15.87 7.60 -8.53
CA TYR A 189 16.91 7.43 -7.53
C TYR A 189 18.26 7.37 -8.24
N GLU A 190 19.23 8.10 -7.71
CA GLU A 190 20.63 7.82 -7.98
C GLU A 190 21.08 6.72 -7.03
N ASP A 191 20.83 5.47 -7.44
CA ASP A 191 21.23 4.29 -6.68
C ASP A 191 22.75 4.19 -6.59
N SER A 192 23.21 3.80 -5.41
CA SER A 192 24.61 3.58 -5.08
C SER A 192 24.73 2.41 -4.12
N PHE A 193 25.92 1.81 -4.04
CA PHE A 193 26.20 0.73 -3.09
C PHE A 193 27.33 1.12 -2.16
N GLU A 194 27.03 1.27 -0.87
CA GLU A 194 28.07 1.45 0.14
C GLU A 194 28.68 0.08 0.48
N LYS A 195 29.95 -0.10 0.12
CA LYS A 195 30.70 -1.31 0.46
C LYS A 195 31.26 -1.22 1.88
N ARG A 196 31.00 -2.25 2.69
CA ARG A 196 31.59 -2.47 4.01
C ARG A 196 32.18 -3.87 4.12
N PHE A 197 32.82 -4.18 5.24
CA PHE A 197 33.41 -5.49 5.52
C PHE A 197 32.90 -6.01 6.85
N ASP A 198 32.58 -7.30 6.91
CA ASP A 198 32.20 -7.99 8.14
C ASP A 198 33.44 -8.17 9.05
N PRO A 199 33.27 -8.60 10.31
CA PRO A 199 34.39 -8.85 11.22
C PRO A 199 35.40 -9.91 10.73
N MET A 200 35.03 -10.71 9.73
CA MET A 200 35.88 -11.73 9.09
C MET A 200 36.56 -11.20 7.81
N GLY A 201 36.42 -9.92 7.49
CA GLY A 201 36.98 -9.29 6.31
C GLY A 201 36.25 -9.60 5.00
N LYS A 202 35.03 -10.15 5.04
CA LYS A 202 34.22 -10.42 3.83
C LYS A 202 33.42 -9.17 3.46
N PRO A 203 33.40 -8.77 2.17
CA PRO A 203 32.67 -7.59 1.75
C PRO A 203 31.15 -7.83 1.77
N TYR A 204 30.40 -6.80 2.11
CA TYR A 204 28.95 -6.71 1.90
C TYR A 204 28.58 -5.29 1.43
N TYR A 205 27.38 -5.14 0.88
CA TYR A 205 26.94 -3.92 0.22
C TYR A 205 25.58 -3.51 0.75
N TRP A 206 25.43 -2.24 1.10
CA TRP A 206 24.13 -1.62 1.36
C TRP A 206 23.67 -0.88 0.11
N LEU A 207 22.46 -1.16 -0.36
CA LEU A 207 21.80 -0.31 -1.35
C LEU A 207 21.47 1.03 -0.66
N THR A 208 21.95 2.11 -1.26
CA THR A 208 21.71 3.49 -0.85
C THR A 208 21.29 4.30 -2.06
N GLY A 209 20.65 5.45 -1.87
CA GLY A 209 20.29 6.29 -2.98
C GLY A 209 19.78 7.64 -2.52
N ASN A 210 19.91 8.64 -3.39
CA ASN A 210 19.30 9.95 -3.19
C ASN A 210 18.13 10.11 -4.17
N ASN A 211 17.03 10.66 -3.65
CA ASN A 211 15.91 11.06 -4.47
C ASN A 211 16.34 12.22 -5.38
N VAL A 212 16.13 12.05 -6.69
CA VAL A 212 16.41 13.05 -7.71
C VAL A 212 15.11 13.76 -8.06
N ASP A 213 14.97 14.98 -7.55
CA ASP A 213 13.80 15.83 -7.76
C ASP A 213 13.84 16.54 -9.12
N ASN A 214 13.74 15.79 -10.22
CA ASN A 214 13.71 16.38 -11.55
C ASN A 214 12.27 16.49 -12.10
N ASN A 215 11.86 17.73 -12.44
CA ASN A 215 10.63 18.05 -13.17
C ASN A 215 9.33 17.50 -12.53
N ILE A 216 9.18 17.67 -11.22
CA ILE A 216 7.95 17.30 -10.50
C ILE A 216 6.80 18.20 -10.95
N HIS A 217 5.89 17.63 -11.74
CA HIS A 217 4.71 18.34 -12.25
C HIS A 217 3.62 18.38 -11.17
N ASP A 218 2.85 19.47 -11.12
CA ASP A 218 1.76 19.70 -10.16
C ASP A 218 0.61 18.68 -10.16
N SER A 219 0.54 17.83 -11.18
CA SER A 219 -0.41 16.73 -11.32
C SER A 219 0.07 15.42 -10.68
N THR A 220 1.30 15.39 -10.15
CA THR A 220 1.91 14.18 -9.59
C THR A 220 1.66 14.03 -8.10
N ASP A 221 1.67 12.78 -7.65
CA ASP A 221 1.65 12.39 -6.25
C ASP A 221 2.80 13.01 -5.43
N ILE A 222 4.02 13.00 -5.98
CA ILE A 222 5.20 13.63 -5.38
C ILE A 222 4.95 15.13 -5.13
N TRP A 223 4.38 15.85 -6.11
CA TRP A 223 4.08 17.26 -5.93
C TRP A 223 3.04 17.49 -4.85
N ALA A 224 1.95 16.72 -4.88
CA ALA A 224 0.86 16.86 -3.92
C ALA A 224 1.36 16.68 -2.48
N ILE A 225 2.13 15.62 -2.21
CA ILE A 225 2.71 15.37 -0.89
C ILE A 225 3.64 16.49 -0.45
N LYS A 226 4.54 16.97 -1.32
CA LYS A 226 5.44 18.09 -1.00
C LYS A 226 4.71 19.39 -0.70
N ASN A 227 3.50 19.56 -1.23
CA ASN A 227 2.66 20.74 -1.03
C ASN A 227 1.54 20.49 -0.01
N ASN A 228 1.70 19.50 0.88
CA ASN A 228 0.80 19.18 1.98
C ASN A 228 -0.64 18.84 1.54
N TYR A 229 -0.82 18.31 0.33
CA TYR A 229 -2.09 17.72 -0.12
C TYR A 229 -2.06 16.21 0.10
N ILE A 230 -3.21 15.62 0.43
CA ILE A 230 -3.41 14.17 0.30
C ILE A 230 -3.41 13.85 -1.19
N SER A 231 -2.52 12.94 -1.61
CA SER A 231 -2.48 12.42 -2.96
C SER A 231 -3.41 11.21 -3.07
N ILE A 232 -4.25 11.18 -4.10
CA ILE A 232 -5.04 10.00 -4.48
C ILE A 232 -4.74 9.70 -5.93
N THR A 233 -3.98 8.63 -6.16
CA THR A 233 -3.64 8.16 -7.51
C THR A 233 -4.47 6.92 -7.83
N PRO A 234 -5.42 6.98 -8.79
CA PRO A 234 -6.04 5.77 -9.32
C PRO A 234 -5.01 4.99 -10.14
N LEU A 235 -4.85 3.71 -9.83
CA LEU A 235 -3.91 2.83 -10.51
C LEU A 235 -4.65 1.83 -11.42
N LYS A 236 -3.94 1.38 -12.45
CA LYS A 236 -4.31 0.24 -13.28
C LYS A 236 -3.05 -0.58 -13.50
N ILE A 237 -3.15 -1.90 -13.39
CA ILE A 237 -2.03 -2.81 -13.66
C ILE A 237 -2.14 -3.31 -15.09
N ASP A 238 -1.64 -2.49 -16.00
CA ASP A 238 -1.45 -2.82 -17.42
C ASP A 238 -0.14 -2.16 -17.84
N LEU A 239 0.91 -2.98 -17.94
CA LEU A 239 2.27 -2.53 -18.25
C LEU A 239 2.55 -2.54 -19.76
N THR A 240 1.54 -2.84 -20.58
CA THR A 240 1.67 -2.89 -22.03
C THR A 240 1.88 -1.48 -22.58
N ASP A 241 3.08 -1.20 -23.12
CA ASP A 241 3.32 0.04 -23.86
C ASP A 241 2.73 -0.09 -25.28
N LEU A 242 1.47 0.32 -25.41
CA LEU A 242 0.75 0.28 -26.69
C LEU A 242 1.45 1.08 -27.80
N SER A 243 2.25 2.10 -27.47
CA SER A 243 2.98 2.90 -28.46
C SER A 243 4.14 2.14 -29.11
N GLN A 244 4.68 1.13 -28.42
CA GLN A 244 5.77 0.30 -28.94
C GLN A 244 5.26 -0.88 -29.77
N ILE A 245 4.01 -1.29 -29.60
CA ILE A 245 3.41 -2.38 -30.40
C ILE A 245 3.48 -2.06 -31.90
N ASP A 246 3.13 -0.83 -32.29
CA ASP A 246 3.16 -0.41 -33.70
C ASP A 246 4.58 -0.42 -34.26
N ILE A 247 5.56 0.01 -33.46
CA ILE A 247 6.99 -0.01 -33.82
C ILE A 247 7.44 -1.46 -34.05
N LEU A 248 7.07 -2.39 -33.17
CA LEU A 248 7.43 -3.80 -33.29
C LEU A 248 6.75 -4.45 -34.50
N ASN A 249 5.45 -4.24 -34.70
CA ASN A 249 4.71 -4.75 -35.85
C ASN A 249 5.32 -4.25 -37.18
N HIS A 250 5.67 -2.98 -37.26
CA HIS A 250 6.26 -2.41 -38.47
C HIS A 250 7.62 -3.04 -38.81
N ASN A 251 8.47 -3.26 -37.80
CA ASN A 251 9.84 -3.71 -38.00
C ASN A 251 10.00 -5.24 -38.07
N LEU A 252 9.11 -6.01 -37.43
CA LEU A 252 9.29 -7.45 -37.27
C LEU A 252 8.37 -8.30 -38.16
N ASN A 253 7.28 -7.77 -38.71
CA ASN A 253 6.31 -8.58 -39.48
C ASN A 253 6.84 -9.11 -40.83
N ASN A 254 8.07 -8.74 -41.22
CA ASN A 254 8.73 -9.25 -42.44
C ASN A 254 9.99 -10.10 -42.13
N LEU A 255 10.22 -10.48 -40.87
CA LEU A 255 11.23 -11.49 -40.48
C LEU A 255 10.73 -12.91 -40.77
#